data_AF-A0A2S0L5M9-F1
#
_entry.id   AF-A0A2S0L5M9-F1
#
_cell.length_a   1.000
_cell.length_b   1.000
_cell.length_c   1.000
_cell.angle_alpha   90.00
_cell.angle_beta   90.00
_cell.angle_gamma   90.00
#
_symmetry.space_group_name_H-M   'P 1'
#
loop_
_entity.id
_entity.type
_entity.pdbx_description
1 polymer ?
#
loop_
_entity_poly.entity_id
_entity_poly.type
_entity_poly.pdbx_seq_one_letter_code
_entity_poly.pdbx_strand_id
1 'polypeptide(L)'
;MNRWKSTTTIPSINLNVNQILHKADSIDDTLTYESVKKGIAYVANKEEFLILSASNGYLRMTYEELEEVRKEIAGILEEVDRKRW
;
A
#
# COMPACT_ATOMS: atom_id res chain seq x y z
N MET A 1 14.28 11.65 13.05
CA MET A 1 12.97 11.07 13.43
C MET A 1 11.86 11.87 12.75
N ASN A 2 11.59 11.59 11.48
CA ASN A 2 10.45 12.22 10.80
C ASN A 2 9.19 11.46 11.19
N ARG A 3 8.36 12.13 11.99
CA ARG A 3 7.01 11.69 12.32
C ARG A 3 6.24 11.50 11.02
N TRP A 4 5.78 10.28 10.79
CA TRP A 4 4.78 9.93 9.79
C TRP A 4 3.61 10.88 10.00
N LYS A 5 3.51 11.93 9.18
CA LYS A 5 2.32 12.77 9.16
C LYS A 5 1.27 11.96 8.41
N SER A 6 0.44 11.26 9.18
CA SER A 6 -0.87 10.78 8.73
C SER A 6 -1.70 12.01 8.35
N THR A 7 -1.44 12.56 7.16
CA THR A 7 -2.29 13.61 6.59
C THR A 7 -3.59 12.97 6.16
N THR A 8 -4.65 13.37 6.86
CA THR A 8 -6.05 12.93 6.72
C THR A 8 -6.39 11.76 7.63
N THR A 9 -7.23 12.04 8.63
CA THR A 9 -8.08 11.04 9.28
C THR A 9 -8.84 10.33 8.16
N ILE A 10 -8.35 9.17 7.73
CA ILE A 10 -9.01 8.40 6.68
C ILE A 10 -10.38 8.04 7.26
N PRO A 11 -11.50 8.55 6.70
CA PRO A 11 -12.81 8.15 7.17
C PRO A 11 -12.83 6.62 7.11
N SER A 12 -13.34 5.98 8.17
CA SER A 12 -13.54 4.53 8.22
C SER A 12 -14.59 4.15 7.18
N ILE A 13 -14.24 4.24 5.89
CA ILE A 13 -15.06 3.72 4.83
C ILE A 13 -14.87 2.22 4.94
N ASN A 14 -15.87 1.57 5.53
CA ASN A 14 -15.98 0.13 5.67
C ASN A 14 -16.22 -0.47 4.28
N LEU A 15 -15.29 -0.23 3.35
CA LEU A 15 -15.34 -0.74 1.99
C LEU A 15 -14.83 -2.17 2.04
N ASN A 16 -15.71 -3.09 1.67
CA ASN A 16 -15.31 -4.46 1.40
C ASN A 16 -14.27 -4.42 0.28
N VAL A 17 -13.17 -5.16 0.43
CA VAL A 17 -12.11 -5.30 -0.59
C VAL A 17 -12.73 -5.50 -1.98
N ASN A 18 -13.73 -6.37 -2.10
CA ASN A 18 -14.43 -6.65 -3.36
C ASN A 18 -15.06 -5.40 -4.01
N GLN A 19 -15.57 -4.45 -3.23
CA GLN A 19 -16.15 -3.21 -3.76
C GLN A 19 -15.08 -2.26 -4.31
N ILE A 20 -13.87 -2.30 -3.74
CA ILE A 20 -12.75 -1.48 -4.20
C ILE A 20 -12.17 -2.08 -5.48
N LEU A 21 -11.99 -3.41 -5.53
CA LEU A 21 -11.52 -4.12 -6.73
C LEU A 21 -12.47 -3.87 -7.92
N HIS A 22 -13.78 -4.00 -7.72
CA HIS A 22 -14.77 -3.71 -8.77
C HIS A 22 -14.71 -2.28 -9.31
N LYS A 23 -14.39 -1.29 -8.47
CA LYS A 23 -14.19 0.09 -8.91
C LYS A 23 -12.87 0.28 -9.65
N ALA A 24 -11.82 -0.40 -9.20
CA ALA A 24 -10.51 -0.37 -9.85
C ALA A 24 -10.57 -0.98 -11.26
N ASP A 25 -11.22 -2.13 -11.41
CA ASP A 25 -11.39 -2.83 -12.69
C ASP A 25 -12.22 -2.03 -13.72
N SER A 26 -12.93 -0.98 -13.29
CA SER A 26 -13.71 -0.10 -14.18
C SER A 26 -12.88 1.02 -14.85
N ILE A 27 -11.59 1.11 -14.53
CA ILE A 27 -10.66 2.09 -15.11
C ILE A 27 -9.73 1.35 -16.07
N ASP A 28 -9.75 1.74 -17.35
CA ASP A 28 -9.10 1.04 -18.48
C ASP A 28 -7.57 0.79 -18.33
N ASP A 29 -6.90 1.44 -17.37
CA ASP A 29 -5.46 1.35 -17.12
C ASP A 29 -5.10 0.92 -15.67
N THR A 30 -6.02 0.25 -14.96
CA THR A 30 -5.78 -0.19 -13.58
C THR A 30 -5.55 -1.70 -13.49
N LEU A 31 -4.46 -2.08 -12.84
CA LEU A 31 -4.14 -3.47 -12.48
C LEU A 31 -4.54 -3.73 -11.03
N THR A 32 -5.36 -4.74 -10.83
CA THR A 32 -5.80 -5.19 -9.52
C THR A 32 -5.19 -6.56 -9.20
N TYR A 33 -4.59 -6.72 -8.03
CA TYR A 33 -3.98 -7.98 -7.59
C TYR A 33 -4.38 -8.32 -6.14
N GLU A 34 -4.94 -9.51 -5.92
CA GLU A 34 -5.19 -10.03 -4.58
C GLU A 34 -3.89 -10.60 -3.99
N SER A 35 -3.53 -10.17 -2.78
CA SER A 35 -2.33 -10.67 -2.10
C SER A 35 -2.50 -12.14 -1.74
N VAL A 36 -1.37 -12.86 -1.68
CA VAL A 36 -1.29 -14.21 -1.08
C VAL A 36 -1.76 -14.18 0.39
N LYS A 37 -1.59 -13.05 1.08
CA LYS A 37 -2.12 -12.85 2.41
C LYS A 37 -3.59 -12.42 2.33
N LYS A 38 -4.47 -13.27 2.89
CA LYS A 38 -5.92 -13.00 2.95
C LYS A 38 -6.21 -11.59 3.50
N GLY A 39 -7.13 -10.91 2.83
CA GLY A 39 -7.61 -9.59 3.24
C GLY A 39 -6.68 -8.43 2.86
N ILE A 40 -5.66 -8.67 2.03
CA ILE A 40 -4.84 -7.63 1.42
C ILE A 40 -5.03 -7.64 -0.10
N ALA A 41 -5.20 -6.48 -0.70
CA ALA A 41 -5.19 -6.31 -2.15
C ALA A 41 -4.32 -5.13 -2.56
N TYR A 42 -3.83 -5.17 -3.79
CA TYR A 42 -3.00 -4.15 -4.39
C TYR A 42 -3.69 -3.64 -5.64
N VAL A 43 -3.70 -2.33 -5.81
CA VAL A 43 -4.23 -1.65 -6.99
C VAL A 43 -3.15 -0.72 -7.51
N ALA A 44 -2.83 -0.85 -8.79
CA ALA A 44 -1.79 -0.07 -9.45
C ALA A 44 -2.35 0.53 -10.73
N ASN A 45 -2.07 1.79 -11.00
CA ASN A 45 -2.30 2.40 -12.30
C ASN A 45 -1.01 3.05 -12.81
N LYS A 46 -1.08 3.92 -13.82
CA LYS A 46 0.12 4.57 -14.38
C LYS A 46 0.81 5.57 -13.45
N GLU A 47 0.12 6.09 -12.44
CA GLU A 47 0.60 7.19 -11.60
C GLU A 47 0.84 6.78 -10.15
N GLU A 48 0.11 5.78 -9.67
CA GLU A 48 0.04 5.46 -8.24
C GLU A 48 -0.18 3.99 -7.92
N PHE A 49 0.14 3.68 -6.67
CA PHE A 49 0.00 2.39 -6.06
C PHE A 49 -0.81 2.49 -4.76
N LEU A 50 -1.72 1.55 -4.57
CA LEU A 50 -2.64 1.48 -3.44
C LEU A 50 -2.60 0.10 -2.82
N ILE A 51 -2.31 0.04 -1.52
CA ILE A 51 -2.40 -1.17 -0.69
C ILE A 51 -3.68 -1.09 0.12
N LEU A 52 -4.51 -2.11 0.01
CA LEU A 52 -5.77 -2.25 0.72
C LEU A 52 -5.63 -3.35 1.75
N SER A 53 -6.06 -3.08 2.99
CA SER A 53 -6.15 -4.06 4.06
C SER A 53 -7.54 -4.01 4.68
N ALA A 54 -8.21 -5.17 4.70
CA ALA A 54 -9.52 -5.30 5.33
C ALA A 54 -9.51 -4.94 6.83
N SER A 55 -8.37 -5.07 7.51
CA SER A 55 -8.25 -4.77 8.94
C SER A 55 -7.68 -3.39 9.23
N ASN A 56 -6.87 -2.84 8.33
CA ASN A 56 -6.02 -1.67 8.61
C ASN A 56 -6.29 -0.47 7.69
N GLY A 57 -7.33 -0.53 6.84
CA GLY A 57 -7.64 0.54 5.89
C GLY A 57 -6.75 0.47 4.64
N TYR A 58 -6.44 1.62 4.04
CA TYR A 58 -5.66 1.68 2.81
C TYR A 58 -4.46 2.62 2.91
N LEU A 59 -3.46 2.36 2.09
CA LEU A 59 -2.28 3.19 1.90
C LEU A 59 -2.11 3.48 0.41
N ARG A 60 -2.26 4.75 0.03
CA ARG A 60 -2.10 5.25 -1.35
C ARG A 60 -0.78 6.02 -1.44
N MET A 61 -0.02 5.81 -2.50
CA MET A 61 1.22 6.54 -2.75
C MET A 61 1.54 6.60 -4.24
N THR A 62 2.31 7.60 -4.64
CA THR A 62 2.91 7.68 -5.98
C THR A 62 4.05 6.67 -6.12
N TYR A 63 4.48 6.40 -7.36
CA TYR A 63 5.65 5.54 -7.59
C TYR A 63 6.96 6.11 -7.03
N GLU A 64 7.09 7.43 -6.99
CA GLU A 64 8.25 8.09 -6.39
C GLU A 64 8.31 7.82 -4.88
N GLU A 65 7.20 8.04 -4.18
CA GLU A 65 7.09 7.72 -2.75
C GLU A 65 7.27 6.22 -2.48
N LEU A 66 6.73 5.35 -3.33
CA LEU A 66 6.91 3.89 -3.21
C LEU A 66 8.39 3.50 -3.31
N GLU A 67 9.14 4.12 -4.22
CA GLU A 67 10.56 3.88 -4.41
C GLU A 67 11.37 4.33 -3.19
N GLU A 68 11.04 5.47 -2.60
CA GLU A 68 11.65 5.94 -1.35
C GLU A 68 11.39 4.98 -0.19
N VAL A 69 10.13 4.58 0.00
CA VAL A 69 9.74 3.61 1.04
C VAL A 69 10.46 2.28 0.83
N ARG A 70 10.61 1.81 -0.42
CA ARG A 70 11.34 0.57 -0.72
C ARG A 70 12.80 0.66 -0.29
N LYS A 71 13.48 1.77 -0.61
CA LYS A 71 14.88 1.99 -0.21
C LYS A 71 15.03 2.04 1.31
N GLU A 72 14.12 2.72 2.00
CA GLU A 72 14.12 2.79 3.46
C GLU A 72 13.94 1.41 4.10
N ILE A 73 12.97 0.62 3.62
CA ILE A 73 12.75 -0.76 4.11
C ILE A 73 13.97 -1.64 3.87
N ALA A 74 14.60 -1.56 2.69
CA ALA A 74 15.81 -2.32 2.39
C ALA A 74 16.94 -2.01 3.39
N GLY A 75 17.20 -0.72 3.66
CA GLY A 75 18.21 -0.31 4.63
C GLY A 75 17.89 -0.78 6.06
N ILE A 76 16.62 -0.77 6.46
CA ILE A 76 16.18 -1.31 7.76
C ILE A 76 16.47 -2.82 7.84
N LEU A 77 16.16 -3.58 6.80
CA LEU A 77 16.39 -5.03 6.77
C LEU A 77 17.88 -5.37 6.84
N GLU A 78 18.73 -4.63 6.11
CA GLU A 78 20.18 -4.79 6.18
C GLU A 78 20.73 -4.51 7.59
N GLU A 79 20.23 -3.48 8.26
CA GLU A 79 20.58 -3.17 9.65
C GLU A 79 20.15 -4.28 10.62
N VAL A 80 18.95 -4.84 10.43
CA VAL A 80 18.42 -5.94 11.24
C VAL A 80 19.28 -7.20 11.07
N ASP A 81 19.67 -7.54 9.85
CA ASP A 81 20.49 -8.72 9.57
C ASP A 81 21.90 -8.57 10.15
N ARG A 82 22.51 -7.38 10.02
CA ARG A 82 23.82 -7.10 10.63
C ARG A 82 23.82 -7.21 12.15
N LYS A 83 22.72 -6.88 12.82
CA LYS A 83 22.56 -6.98 14.28
C LYS A 83 22.24 -8.39 14.78
N ARG A 84 21.91 -9.32 13.89
CA ARG A 84 21.63 -10.72 14.23
C ARG A 84 22.90 -11.57 14.32
N TRP A 85 24.06 -11.05 13.91
CA TRP A 85 25.38 -11.67 14.07
C TRP A 85 26.21 -10.91 15.11
#